data_AF-A0A838VNY0-F1
#
_entry.id   AF-A0A838VNY0-F1
#
_cell.length_a   1.000
_cell.length_b   1.000
_cell.length_c   1.000
_cell.angle_alpha   90.00
_cell.angle_beta   90.00
_cell.angle_gamma   90.00
#
_symmetry.space_group_name_H-M   'P 1'
#
loop_
_entity.id
_entity.type
_entity.pdbx_description
1 polymer ?
#
loop_
_entity_poly.entity_id
_entity_poly.type
_entity_poly.pdbx_seq_one_letter_code
_entity_poly.pdbx_strand_id
1 'polypeptide(L)'
;VLAILGVVNIIYGALNSFAQSNMKRRLAYSSVSHMGFVLLGIASFTDLGISGAMLQMISHGLIASLLFFLAGMTYDRTHTMAMDEMGGIGQAMPKVFTLFTVAALASLALPGMSGFVGELSVFVGIATSDIYSSTFRTVTVFLAAVGVILTPIYLLDLLRQVFYSNNIASGCDLPNNGLQIGNQEAVCFGTNCILPVDADFDDARPREVFVAACFLVLIVGIGIYPKLVMQMYDVKTVAVNAQVRQSYTQISQANSQFLTQGLMAPKIAKAELAPVLGVVK
;
A
#
# COMPACT_ATOMS: atom_id res chain seq x y z
N VAL A 1 9.90 -11.58 -16.57
CA VAL A 1 8.44 -11.82 -16.40
C VAL A 1 7.94 -11.27 -15.07
N LEU A 2 8.46 -11.71 -13.91
CA LEU A 2 7.99 -11.24 -12.60
C LEU A 2 8.01 -9.72 -12.43
N ALA A 3 9.09 -9.03 -12.83
CA ALA A 3 9.16 -7.57 -12.77
C ALA A 3 8.05 -6.87 -13.59
N ILE A 4 7.73 -7.42 -14.78
CA ILE A 4 6.66 -6.89 -15.64
C ILE A 4 5.31 -7.09 -14.98
N LEU A 5 5.04 -8.29 -14.45
CA LEU A 5 3.80 -8.57 -13.72
C LEU A 5 3.68 -7.70 -12.46
N GLY A 6 4.77 -7.46 -11.75
CA GLY A 6 4.82 -6.55 -10.61
C GLY A 6 4.40 -5.13 -10.99
N VAL A 7 4.98 -4.56 -12.04
CA VAL A 7 4.61 -3.22 -12.55
C VAL A 7 3.15 -3.16 -13.00
N VAL A 8 2.68 -4.16 -13.75
CA VAL A 8 1.28 -4.23 -14.18
C VAL A 8 0.37 -4.30 -12.95
N ASN A 9 0.74 -5.06 -11.92
CA ASN A 9 -0.02 -5.19 -10.70
C ASN A 9 -0.13 -3.86 -9.93
N ILE A 10 0.97 -3.09 -9.86
CA ILE A 10 0.99 -1.74 -9.26
C ILE A 10 -0.03 -0.83 -9.97
N ILE A 11 0.08 -0.71 -11.29
CA ILE A 11 -0.73 0.23 -12.08
C ILE A 11 -2.19 -0.23 -12.15
N TYR A 12 -2.42 -1.49 -12.53
CA TYR A 12 -3.75 -2.05 -12.68
C TYR A 12 -4.49 -2.08 -11.33
N GLY A 13 -3.82 -2.45 -10.24
CA GLY A 13 -4.40 -2.42 -8.90
C GLY A 13 -4.80 -1.00 -8.47
N ALA A 14 -3.95 -0.01 -8.74
CA ALA A 14 -4.22 1.39 -8.38
C ALA A 14 -5.39 1.98 -9.19
N LEU A 15 -5.42 1.75 -10.51
CA LEU A 15 -6.52 2.22 -11.37
C LEU A 15 -7.85 1.53 -11.01
N ASN A 16 -7.83 0.23 -10.75
CA ASN A 16 -9.03 -0.47 -10.30
C ASN A 16 -9.50 -0.01 -8.93
N SER A 17 -8.59 0.30 -8.01
CA SER A 17 -8.93 0.88 -6.70
C SER A 17 -9.67 2.19 -6.87
N PHE A 18 -9.16 3.10 -7.70
CA PHE A 18 -9.81 4.38 -7.99
C PHE A 18 -11.21 4.23 -8.59
N ALA A 19 -11.41 3.24 -9.47
CA ALA A 19 -12.69 2.99 -10.12
C ALA A 19 -13.75 2.33 -9.20
N GLN A 20 -13.42 1.96 -7.96
CA GLN A 20 -14.40 1.35 -7.05
C GLN A 20 -15.19 2.39 -6.26
N SER A 21 -16.51 2.25 -6.27
CA SER A 21 -17.44 2.99 -5.39
C SER A 21 -17.64 2.34 -4.01
N ASN A 22 -17.20 1.09 -3.82
CA ASN A 22 -17.32 0.40 -2.54
C ASN A 22 -16.03 0.55 -1.72
N MET A 23 -16.12 1.08 -0.50
CA MET A 23 -14.98 1.38 0.37
C MET A 23 -14.11 0.14 0.64
N LYS A 24 -14.73 -0.99 1.03
CA LYS A 24 -14.01 -2.24 1.32
C LYS A 24 -13.28 -2.77 0.10
N ARG A 25 -13.93 -2.71 -1.08
CA ARG A 25 -13.34 -3.17 -2.35
C ARG A 25 -12.20 -2.26 -2.80
N ARG A 26 -12.32 -0.95 -2.58
CA ARG A 26 -11.28 0.05 -2.86
C ARG A 26 -10.01 -0.22 -2.07
N LEU A 27 -10.13 -0.49 -0.77
CA LEU A 27 -9.01 -0.88 0.12
C LEU A 27 -8.39 -2.24 -0.29
N ALA A 28 -9.21 -3.20 -0.73
CA ALA A 28 -8.71 -4.48 -1.22
C ALA A 28 -7.86 -4.34 -2.49
N TYR A 29 -8.30 -3.54 -3.47
CA TYR A 29 -7.50 -3.28 -4.68
C TYR A 29 -6.24 -2.45 -4.41
N SER A 30 -6.27 -1.56 -3.41
CA SER A 30 -5.05 -0.89 -2.93
C SER A 30 -4.01 -1.90 -2.44
N SER A 31 -4.45 -2.95 -1.74
CA SER A 31 -3.56 -4.04 -1.29
C SER A 31 -2.90 -4.78 -2.45
N VAL A 32 -3.64 -5.01 -3.53
CA VAL A 32 -3.12 -5.62 -4.76
C VAL A 32 -2.01 -4.75 -5.38
N SER A 33 -2.18 -3.43 -5.40
CA SER A 33 -1.17 -2.48 -5.90
C SER A 33 0.12 -2.55 -5.07
N HIS A 34 0.03 -2.52 -3.73
CA HIS A 34 1.19 -2.58 -2.85
C HIS A 34 1.95 -3.91 -2.93
N MET A 35 1.26 -5.04 -3.15
CA MET A 35 1.90 -6.35 -3.39
C MET A 35 2.67 -6.39 -4.71
N GLY A 36 2.36 -5.50 -5.67
CA GLY A 36 3.16 -5.33 -6.87
C GLY A 36 4.60 -4.89 -6.59
N PHE A 37 4.84 -4.07 -5.55
CA PHE A 37 6.19 -3.71 -5.12
C PHE A 37 6.95 -4.92 -4.53
N VAL A 38 6.26 -5.83 -3.85
CA VAL A 38 6.89 -7.07 -3.34
C VAL A 38 7.41 -7.92 -4.51
N LEU A 39 6.59 -8.10 -5.56
CA LEU A 39 7.01 -8.83 -6.76
C LEU A 39 8.20 -8.16 -7.44
N LEU A 40 8.22 -6.83 -7.50
CA LEU A 40 9.32 -6.07 -8.08
C LEU A 40 10.61 -6.20 -7.25
N GLY A 41 10.51 -6.18 -5.92
CA GLY A 41 11.64 -6.33 -5.01
C GLY A 41 12.28 -7.72 -5.09
N ILE A 42 11.46 -8.77 -5.12
CA ILE A 42 11.94 -10.16 -5.33
C ILE A 42 12.61 -10.28 -6.70
N ALA A 43 12.02 -9.68 -7.74
CA ALA A 43 12.56 -9.70 -9.08
C ALA A 43 13.84 -8.85 -9.25
N SER A 44 14.24 -8.03 -8.27
CA SER A 44 15.42 -7.18 -8.40
C SER A 44 16.75 -7.94 -8.33
N PHE A 45 16.78 -9.13 -7.72
CA PHE A 45 18.00 -9.90 -7.44
C PHE A 45 19.08 -9.10 -6.71
N THR A 46 18.67 -8.21 -5.81
CA THR A 46 19.56 -7.44 -4.94
C THR A 46 19.22 -7.72 -3.49
N ASP A 47 20.21 -7.70 -2.60
CA ASP A 47 19.99 -7.92 -1.17
C ASP A 47 19.03 -6.85 -0.61
N LEU A 48 19.22 -5.60 -1.03
CA LEU A 48 18.36 -4.49 -0.64
C LEU A 48 16.92 -4.65 -1.17
N GLY A 49 16.73 -5.07 -2.42
CA GLY A 49 15.40 -5.22 -2.99
C GLY A 49 14.60 -6.39 -2.41
N ILE A 50 15.26 -7.51 -2.11
CA ILE A 50 14.62 -8.66 -1.42
C ILE A 50 14.33 -8.30 0.04
N SER A 51 15.25 -7.62 0.72
CA SER A 51 15.02 -7.07 2.07
C SER A 51 13.86 -6.09 2.09
N GLY A 52 13.76 -5.22 1.09
CA GLY A 52 12.64 -4.29 0.88
C GLY A 52 11.32 -5.00 0.62
N ALA A 53 11.32 -6.09 -0.18
CA ALA A 53 10.13 -6.89 -0.42
C ALA A 53 9.59 -7.53 0.87
N MET A 54 10.48 -8.07 1.71
CA MET A 54 10.12 -8.59 3.04
C MET A 54 9.54 -7.49 3.92
N LEU A 55 10.19 -6.32 3.97
CA LEU A 55 9.71 -5.19 4.74
C LEU A 55 8.34 -4.71 4.25
N GLN A 56 8.11 -4.71 2.94
CA GLN A 56 6.85 -4.30 2.32
C GLN A 56 5.71 -5.26 2.67
N MET A 57 5.97 -6.58 2.72
CA MET A 57 4.95 -7.56 3.16
C MET A 57 4.54 -7.32 4.61
N ILE A 58 5.50 -7.10 5.50
CA ILE A 58 5.23 -6.83 6.92
C ILE A 58 4.50 -5.49 7.08
N SER A 59 5.02 -4.44 6.46
CA SER A 59 4.47 -3.08 6.54
C SER A 59 3.04 -3.03 6.00
N HIS A 60 2.82 -3.59 4.81
CA HIS A 60 1.50 -3.63 4.21
C HIS A 60 0.54 -4.48 5.04
N GLY A 61 0.97 -5.61 5.61
CA GLY A 61 0.13 -6.42 6.50
C GLY A 61 -0.39 -5.62 7.71
N LEU A 62 0.47 -4.81 8.33
CA LEU A 62 0.08 -3.93 9.44
C LEU A 62 -0.86 -2.80 8.99
N ILE A 63 -0.53 -2.12 7.89
CA ILE A 63 -1.31 -0.99 7.36
C ILE A 63 -2.68 -1.45 6.87
N ALA A 64 -2.74 -2.56 6.13
CA ALA A 64 -3.99 -3.13 5.63
C ALA A 64 -4.89 -3.59 6.79
N SER A 65 -4.31 -4.26 7.81
CA SER A 65 -5.07 -4.65 9.01
C SER A 65 -5.69 -3.44 9.70
N LEU A 66 -4.93 -2.34 9.85
CA LEU A 66 -5.41 -1.09 10.43
C LEU A 66 -6.52 -0.45 9.57
N LEU A 67 -6.34 -0.34 8.26
CA LEU A 67 -7.33 0.24 7.34
C LEU A 67 -8.62 -0.58 7.28
N PHE A 68 -8.53 -1.91 7.22
CA PHE A 68 -9.71 -2.78 7.24
C PHE A 68 -10.42 -2.77 8.59
N PHE A 69 -9.68 -2.67 9.69
CA PHE A 69 -10.25 -2.48 11.02
C PHE A 69 -11.03 -1.16 11.10
N LEU A 70 -10.44 -0.05 10.66
CA LEU A 70 -11.08 1.26 10.63
C LEU A 70 -12.29 1.30 9.69
N ALA A 71 -12.21 0.66 8.52
CA ALA A 71 -13.35 0.50 7.61
C ALA A 71 -14.50 -0.31 8.24
N GLY A 72 -14.18 -1.33 9.05
CA GLY A 72 -15.15 -2.09 9.83
C GLY A 72 -15.83 -1.22 10.89
N MET A 73 -15.08 -0.39 11.61
CA MET A 73 -15.65 0.54 12.60
C MET A 73 -16.55 1.58 11.95
N THR A 74 -16.17 2.13 10.79
CA THR A 74 -17.04 3.03 10.03
C THR A 74 -18.33 2.32 9.63
N TYR A 75 -18.24 1.08 9.13
CA TYR A 75 -19.40 0.29 8.75
C TYR A 75 -20.32 -0.06 9.91
N ASP A 76 -19.79 -0.36 11.09
CA ASP A 76 -20.60 -0.64 12.28
C ASP A 76 -21.51 0.55 12.63
N ARG A 77 -21.16 1.78 12.22
CA ARG A 77 -21.95 2.98 12.52
C ARG A 77 -22.78 3.48 11.34
N THR A 78 -22.24 3.40 10.14
CA THR A 78 -22.94 3.86 8.93
C THR A 78 -23.82 2.79 8.30
N HIS A 79 -23.56 1.51 8.59
CA HIS A 79 -24.19 0.33 7.99
C HIS A 79 -24.21 0.27 6.46
N THR A 80 -23.42 1.13 5.80
CA THR A 80 -23.21 1.12 4.35
C THR A 80 -21.72 1.03 4.06
N MET A 81 -21.37 0.46 2.91
CA MET A 81 -20.01 0.44 2.34
C MET A 81 -19.96 1.19 1.00
N ALA A 82 -21.09 1.75 0.55
CA ALA A 82 -21.18 2.54 -0.67
C ALA A 82 -20.69 3.95 -0.38
N MET A 83 -19.60 4.36 -1.04
CA MET A 83 -18.99 5.67 -0.80
C MET A 83 -19.87 6.82 -1.30
N ASP A 84 -20.75 6.55 -2.27
CA ASP A 84 -21.71 7.52 -2.81
C ASP A 84 -22.78 7.92 -1.77
N GLU A 85 -23.05 7.05 -0.79
CA GLU A 85 -23.99 7.26 0.33
C GLU A 85 -23.27 7.74 1.60
N MET A 86 -21.95 7.95 1.53
CA MET A 86 -21.13 8.44 2.63
C MET A 86 -20.74 9.89 2.38
N GLY A 87 -20.79 10.70 3.43
CA GLY A 87 -20.33 12.09 3.38
C GLY A 87 -20.39 12.71 4.77
N GLY A 88 -19.43 13.56 5.12
CA GLY A 88 -19.48 14.33 6.36
C GLY A 88 -19.25 13.52 7.64
N ILE A 89 -18.89 12.23 7.53
CA ILE A 89 -18.65 11.33 8.68
C ILE A 89 -17.55 11.90 9.60
N GLY A 90 -16.62 12.69 9.06
CA GLY A 90 -15.53 13.27 9.85
C GLY A 90 -16.00 14.23 10.95
N GLN A 91 -17.18 14.87 10.79
CA GLN A 91 -17.74 15.74 11.82
C GLN A 91 -18.40 14.93 12.96
N ALA A 92 -19.02 13.80 12.62
CA ALA A 92 -19.68 12.92 13.59
C ALA A 92 -18.68 12.05 14.37
N MET A 93 -17.63 11.54 13.70
CA MET A 93 -16.65 10.60 14.27
C MET A 93 -15.20 11.08 14.10
N PRO A 94 -14.80 12.17 14.79
CA PRO A 94 -13.48 12.79 14.58
C PRO A 94 -12.30 11.89 14.96
N LYS A 95 -12.42 11.01 15.96
CA LYS A 95 -11.34 10.08 16.31
C LYS A 95 -11.14 9.03 15.23
N VAL A 96 -12.22 8.43 14.71
CA VAL A 96 -12.09 7.47 13.60
C VAL A 96 -11.51 8.16 12.37
N PHE A 97 -11.96 9.37 12.05
CA PHE A 97 -11.44 10.13 10.93
C PHE A 97 -9.92 10.42 11.05
N THR A 98 -9.45 10.85 12.23
CA THR A 98 -8.01 11.09 12.44
C THR A 98 -7.19 9.80 12.32
N LEU A 99 -7.64 8.70 12.92
CA LEU A 99 -6.98 7.40 12.81
C LEU A 99 -6.96 6.88 11.37
N PHE A 100 -8.06 7.01 10.64
CA PHE A 100 -8.18 6.66 9.21
C PHE A 100 -7.22 7.50 8.36
N THR A 101 -7.09 8.78 8.67
CA THR A 101 -6.17 9.67 7.97
C THR A 101 -4.72 9.28 8.20
N VAL A 102 -4.32 9.01 9.43
CA VAL A 102 -2.95 8.54 9.71
C VAL A 102 -2.67 7.19 9.05
N ALA A 103 -3.63 6.26 9.08
CA ALA A 103 -3.50 4.96 8.42
C ALA A 103 -3.38 5.08 6.89
N ALA A 104 -4.17 5.97 6.28
CA ALA A 104 -4.08 6.25 4.86
C ALA A 104 -2.74 6.88 4.50
N LEU A 105 -2.26 7.88 5.26
CA LEU A 105 -0.93 8.47 5.08
C LEU A 105 0.20 7.43 5.19
N ALA A 106 0.08 6.46 6.10
CA ALA A 106 1.04 5.36 6.19
C ALA A 106 1.05 4.49 4.92
N SER A 107 -0.13 4.23 4.33
CA SER A 107 -0.25 3.51 3.05
C SER A 107 0.24 4.32 1.85
N LEU A 108 0.27 5.65 1.94
CA LEU A 108 0.79 6.54 0.89
C LEU A 108 2.32 6.61 0.84
N ALA A 109 3.01 5.75 1.58
CA ALA A 109 4.46 5.78 1.72
C ALA A 109 4.98 7.15 2.19
N LEU A 110 4.31 7.75 3.18
CA LEU A 110 4.80 8.98 3.81
C LEU A 110 6.16 8.72 4.51
N PRO A 111 7.18 9.57 4.30
CA PRO A 111 8.44 9.46 5.03
C PRO A 111 8.21 9.42 6.55
N GLY A 112 8.90 8.50 7.22
CA GLY A 112 8.72 8.24 8.66
C GLY A 112 7.72 7.12 8.98
N MET A 113 7.00 6.60 7.99
CA MET A 113 6.14 5.41 8.11
C MET A 113 6.80 4.19 7.46
N SER A 114 6.45 2.99 7.92
CA SER A 114 7.08 1.74 7.46
C SER A 114 6.92 1.48 5.95
N GLY A 115 5.79 1.87 5.36
CA GLY A 115 5.51 1.72 3.93
C GLY A 115 6.52 2.44 3.04
N PHE A 116 7.01 3.61 3.46
CA PHE A 116 8.02 4.36 2.70
C PHE A 116 9.34 3.62 2.58
N VAL A 117 9.83 3.07 3.69
CA VAL A 117 11.13 2.38 3.71
C VAL A 117 11.08 1.10 2.86
N GLY A 118 9.98 0.37 2.91
CA GLY A 118 9.76 -0.83 2.09
C GLY A 118 9.81 -0.52 0.60
N GLU A 119 8.97 0.42 0.15
CA GLU A 119 8.89 0.81 -1.26
C GLU A 119 10.21 1.43 -1.75
N LEU A 120 10.83 2.32 -0.97
CA LEU A 120 12.12 2.93 -1.32
C LEU A 120 13.22 1.86 -1.51
N SER A 121 13.29 0.88 -0.60
CA SER A 121 14.29 -0.19 -0.70
C SER A 121 14.10 -1.04 -1.96
N VAL A 122 12.84 -1.29 -2.35
CA VAL A 122 12.50 -1.97 -3.61
C VAL A 122 12.91 -1.13 -4.82
N PHE A 123 12.60 0.18 -4.83
CA PHE A 123 12.98 1.09 -5.90
C PHE A 123 14.49 1.17 -6.10
N VAL A 124 15.24 1.32 -5.02
CA VAL A 124 16.71 1.35 -5.09
C VAL A 124 17.22 -0.02 -5.52
N GLY A 125 16.68 -1.12 -4.99
CA GLY A 125 17.10 -2.48 -5.35
C GLY A 125 16.95 -2.79 -6.84
N ILE A 126 15.83 -2.40 -7.47
CA ILE A 126 15.68 -2.58 -8.92
C ILE A 126 16.58 -1.62 -9.70
N ALA A 127 16.77 -0.39 -9.21
CA ALA A 127 17.61 0.63 -9.85
C ALA A 127 19.13 0.33 -9.76
N THR A 128 19.57 -0.50 -8.83
CA THR A 128 20.98 -0.91 -8.68
C THR A 128 21.25 -2.35 -9.15
N SER A 129 20.27 -3.03 -9.73
CA SER A 129 20.46 -4.41 -10.22
C SER A 129 21.34 -4.46 -11.47
N ASP A 130 22.37 -5.30 -11.43
CA ASP A 130 23.30 -5.52 -12.56
C ASP A 130 22.79 -6.55 -13.58
N ILE A 131 21.70 -7.25 -13.27
CA ILE A 131 21.15 -8.32 -14.12
C ILE A 131 20.37 -7.73 -15.30
N TYR A 132 19.76 -6.57 -15.10
CA TYR A 132 18.89 -5.94 -16.09
C TYR A 132 19.63 -4.94 -16.97
N SER A 133 19.17 -4.80 -18.23
CA SER A 133 19.66 -3.75 -19.10
C SER A 133 19.27 -2.36 -18.57
N SER A 134 20.11 -1.36 -18.84
CA SER A 134 19.86 0.02 -18.41
C SER A 134 18.50 0.54 -18.87
N THR A 135 18.11 0.24 -20.12
CA THR A 135 16.79 0.61 -20.67
C THR A 135 15.64 -0.03 -19.91
N PHE A 136 15.70 -1.35 -19.65
CA PHE A 136 14.64 -2.05 -18.92
C PHE A 136 14.47 -1.51 -17.50
N ARG A 137 15.59 -1.23 -16.83
CA ARG A 137 15.61 -0.68 -15.48
C ARG A 137 14.94 0.68 -15.41
N THR A 138 15.31 1.60 -16.31
CA THR A 138 14.73 2.96 -16.34
C THR A 138 13.24 2.93 -16.60
N VAL A 139 12.77 2.11 -17.55
CA VAL A 139 11.33 1.97 -17.86
C VAL A 139 10.58 1.38 -16.67
N THR A 140 11.12 0.35 -16.03
CA THR A 140 10.50 -0.32 -14.88
C THR A 140 10.37 0.63 -13.69
N VAL A 141 11.43 1.38 -13.36
CA VAL A 141 11.44 2.37 -12.28
C VAL A 141 10.46 3.51 -12.57
N PHE A 142 10.43 4.01 -13.80
CA PHE A 142 9.50 5.06 -14.22
C PHE A 142 8.04 4.61 -14.04
N LEU A 143 7.69 3.41 -14.52
CA LEU A 143 6.33 2.88 -14.38
C LEU A 143 5.97 2.57 -12.93
N ALA A 144 6.90 2.07 -12.12
CA ALA A 144 6.67 1.88 -10.69
C ALA A 144 6.45 3.23 -9.97
N ALA A 145 7.16 4.29 -10.38
CA ALA A 145 6.98 5.65 -9.83
C ALA A 145 5.60 6.23 -10.15
N VAL A 146 5.01 5.90 -11.32
CA VAL A 146 3.60 6.23 -11.60
C VAL A 146 2.67 5.62 -10.56
N GLY A 147 2.96 4.39 -10.11
CA GLY A 147 2.24 3.75 -9.01
C GLY A 147 2.21 4.56 -7.73
N VAL A 148 3.36 5.13 -7.33
CA VAL A 148 3.50 6.00 -6.15
C VAL A 148 2.68 7.29 -6.29
N ILE A 149 2.46 7.77 -7.52
CA ILE A 149 1.61 8.93 -7.78
C ILE A 149 0.13 8.56 -7.72
N LEU A 150 -0.23 7.35 -8.16
CA LEU A 150 -1.61 6.87 -8.14
C LEU A 150 -2.11 6.58 -6.72
N THR A 151 -1.25 6.17 -5.79
CA THR A 151 -1.59 5.90 -4.38
C THR A 151 -2.32 7.08 -3.70
N PRO A 152 -1.77 8.31 -3.70
CA PRO A 152 -2.44 9.50 -3.19
C PRO A 152 -3.77 9.77 -3.85
N ILE A 153 -3.87 9.57 -5.16
CA ILE A 153 -5.07 9.87 -5.92
C ILE A 153 -6.24 9.05 -5.38
N TYR A 154 -6.08 7.72 -5.26
CA TYR A 154 -7.21 6.89 -4.85
C TYR A 154 -7.47 6.89 -3.34
N LEU A 155 -6.47 7.02 -2.46
CA LEU A 155 -6.72 7.06 -1.01
C LEU A 155 -7.23 8.41 -0.55
N LEU A 156 -6.68 9.53 -1.03
CA LEU A 156 -7.15 10.85 -0.63
C LEU A 156 -8.55 11.13 -1.18
N ASP A 157 -8.87 10.63 -2.38
CA ASP A 157 -10.23 10.67 -2.90
C ASP A 157 -11.20 9.83 -2.05
N LEU A 158 -10.77 8.64 -1.58
CA LEU A 158 -11.58 7.87 -0.62
C LEU A 158 -11.83 8.67 0.66
N LEU A 159 -10.79 9.27 1.24
CA LEU A 159 -10.95 10.09 2.45
C LEU A 159 -11.88 11.28 2.21
N ARG A 160 -11.72 11.95 1.08
CA ARG A 160 -12.56 13.09 0.68
C ARG A 160 -14.03 12.68 0.60
N GLN A 161 -14.34 11.61 -0.12
CA GLN A 161 -15.73 11.16 -0.31
C GLN A 161 -16.35 10.72 1.03
N VAL A 162 -15.64 9.90 1.81
CA VAL A 162 -16.19 9.32 3.05
C VAL A 162 -16.30 10.36 4.18
N PHE A 163 -15.25 11.15 4.43
CA PHE A 163 -15.17 11.98 5.64
C PHE A 163 -15.41 13.48 5.41
N TYR A 164 -14.98 14.02 4.26
CA TYR A 164 -15.00 15.47 4.02
C TYR A 164 -16.15 15.95 3.12
N SER A 165 -16.77 15.05 2.35
CA SER A 165 -17.82 15.41 1.40
C SER A 165 -19.06 15.93 2.14
N ASN A 166 -19.53 17.12 1.79
CA ASN A 166 -20.78 17.66 2.31
C ASN A 166 -21.99 17.22 1.47
N ASN A 167 -21.83 16.24 0.58
CA ASN A 167 -22.96 15.68 -0.15
C ASN A 167 -23.85 14.97 0.87
N ILE A 168 -24.96 15.63 1.23
CA ILE A 168 -26.08 15.04 1.96
C ILE A 168 -26.44 13.78 1.17
N ALA A 169 -26.30 12.60 1.79
CA ALA A 169 -26.58 11.35 1.11
C ALA A 169 -27.97 11.45 0.48
N SER A 170 -28.00 11.39 -0.85
CA SER A 170 -29.21 11.35 -1.65
C SER A 170 -29.88 10.00 -1.40
N GLY A 171 -30.57 9.89 -0.27
CA GLY A 171 -31.21 8.66 0.20
C GLY A 171 -32.49 8.88 1.00
N CYS A 172 -32.85 10.12 1.31
CA CYS A 172 -34.17 10.42 1.88
C CYS A 172 -34.95 11.37 0.98
N ASP A 173 -35.57 10.79 -0.05
CA ASP A 173 -36.88 11.29 -0.49
C ASP A 173 -37.86 11.03 0.67
N LEU A 174 -37.80 11.87 1.70
CA LEU A 174 -38.91 11.99 2.64
C LEU A 174 -40.07 12.52 1.80
N PRO A 175 -41.20 11.79 1.64
CA PRO A 175 -42.38 12.39 1.07
C PRO A 175 -42.68 13.63 1.90
N ASN A 176 -42.88 14.73 1.19
CA ASN A 176 -42.86 16.12 1.64
C ASN A 176 -43.98 16.45 2.65
N ASN A 177 -44.02 15.74 3.78
CA ASN A 177 -44.92 15.91 4.89
C ASN A 177 -44.09 16.24 6.15
N GLY A 178 -43.55 17.46 6.15
CA GLY A 178 -43.45 18.24 7.38
C GLY A 178 -42.45 17.79 8.44
N LEU A 179 -41.20 17.54 8.08
CA LEU A 179 -40.10 17.54 9.06
C LEU A 179 -39.15 18.72 8.81
N GLN A 180 -39.70 19.94 8.80
CA GLN A 180 -38.96 21.10 9.28
C GLN A 180 -39.12 21.14 10.80
N ILE A 181 -38.24 20.45 11.52
CA ILE A 181 -38.08 20.66 12.96
C ILE A 181 -36.78 21.45 13.18
N GLY A 182 -36.90 22.78 13.19
CA GLY A 182 -35.81 23.69 13.51
C GLY A 182 -34.78 23.91 12.38
N ASN A 183 -33.91 24.90 12.57
CA ASN A 183 -32.82 25.32 11.65
C ASN A 183 -31.71 24.26 11.43
N GLN A 184 -32.03 22.96 11.47
CA GLN A 184 -31.05 21.87 11.37
C GLN A 184 -31.42 20.93 10.23
N GLU A 185 -30.50 20.78 9.29
CA GLU A 185 -30.63 19.83 8.18
C GLU A 185 -30.38 18.40 8.70
N ALA A 186 -31.25 17.45 8.32
CA ALA A 186 -31.09 16.04 8.66
C ALA A 186 -29.86 15.46 7.96
N VAL A 187 -29.06 14.66 8.67
CA VAL A 187 -27.91 13.96 8.09
C VAL A 187 -28.33 12.53 7.77
N CYS A 188 -28.22 12.16 6.51
CA CYS A 188 -28.58 10.85 6.00
C CYS A 188 -27.31 10.01 5.86
N PHE A 189 -27.28 8.81 6.45
CA PHE A 189 -26.19 7.85 6.27
C PHE A 189 -26.79 6.51 5.84
N GLY A 190 -26.54 6.08 4.60
CA GLY A 190 -27.17 4.89 4.04
C GLY A 190 -28.70 5.01 4.02
N THR A 191 -29.40 4.03 4.61
CA THR A 191 -30.88 3.97 4.63
C THR A 191 -31.53 4.67 5.83
N ASN A 192 -30.74 5.21 6.78
CA ASN A 192 -31.26 5.85 7.99
C ASN A 192 -30.98 7.36 7.94
N CYS A 193 -32.03 8.16 8.12
CA CYS A 193 -31.96 9.62 8.15
C CYS A 193 -32.36 10.09 9.53
N ILE A 194 -31.43 10.74 10.23
CA ILE A 194 -31.59 11.13 11.62
C ILE A 194 -31.20 12.61 11.74
N LEU A 195 -31.95 13.38 12.53
CA LEU A 195 -31.58 14.76 12.84
C LEU A 195 -30.25 14.77 13.62
N PRO A 196 -29.34 15.74 13.41
CA PRO A 196 -28.04 15.80 14.09
C PRO A 196 -28.11 15.72 15.62
N VAL A 197 -29.27 16.07 16.21
CA VAL A 197 -29.54 16.06 17.65
C VAL A 197 -29.97 14.68 18.16
N ASP A 198 -30.57 13.87 17.30
CA ASP A 198 -31.07 12.51 17.60
C ASP A 198 -30.10 11.42 17.13
N ALA A 199 -29.09 11.81 16.34
CA ALA A 199 -28.06 10.95 15.82
C ALA A 199 -27.03 10.65 16.92
N ASP A 200 -27.33 9.64 17.75
CA ASP A 200 -26.42 9.11 18.77
C ASP A 200 -25.27 8.31 18.10
N PHE A 201 -24.45 9.00 17.31
CA PHE A 201 -23.23 8.43 16.74
C PHE A 201 -22.12 8.50 17.78
N ASP A 202 -22.01 7.43 18.54
CA ASP A 202 -20.86 7.20 19.40
C ASP A 202 -19.59 7.12 18.52
N ASP A 203 -18.64 8.03 18.73
CA ASP A 203 -17.30 8.00 18.11
C ASP A 203 -16.52 6.72 18.53
N ALA A 204 -15.23 6.66 18.17
CA ALA A 204 -14.37 5.53 18.51
C ALA A 204 -14.37 5.24 20.02
N ARG A 205 -14.69 3.98 20.37
CA ARG A 205 -14.60 3.48 21.74
C ARG A 205 -13.14 3.42 22.20
N PRO A 206 -12.82 3.54 23.49
CA PRO A 206 -11.44 3.47 23.97
C PRO A 206 -10.70 2.19 23.55
N ARG A 207 -11.41 1.06 23.51
CA ARG A 207 -10.88 -0.24 23.04
C ARG A 207 -10.47 -0.21 21.56
N GLU A 208 -11.22 0.52 20.74
CA GLU A 208 -10.99 0.64 19.30
C GLU A 208 -9.77 1.50 19.02
N VAL A 209 -9.67 2.63 19.73
CA VAL A 209 -8.50 3.51 19.67
C VAL A 209 -7.24 2.76 20.12
N PHE A 210 -7.33 1.95 21.17
CA PHE A 210 -6.19 1.15 21.65
C PHE A 210 -5.68 0.17 20.58
N VAL A 211 -6.58 -0.58 19.93
CA VAL A 211 -6.21 -1.50 18.85
C VAL A 211 -5.54 -0.75 17.69
N ALA A 212 -6.12 0.37 17.26
CA ALA A 212 -5.53 1.19 16.19
C ALA A 212 -4.15 1.74 16.57
N ALA A 213 -3.99 2.21 17.81
CA ALA A 213 -2.74 2.73 18.33
C ALA A 213 -1.63 1.66 18.33
N CYS A 214 -1.93 0.42 18.71
CA CYS A 214 -0.96 -0.69 18.66
C CYS A 214 -0.39 -0.90 17.25
N PHE A 215 -1.23 -0.87 16.21
CA PHE A 215 -0.76 -0.95 14.83
C PHE A 215 0.08 0.27 14.45
N LEU A 216 -0.38 1.48 14.78
CA LEU A 216 0.32 2.72 14.46
C LEU A 216 1.71 2.79 15.10
N VAL A 217 1.86 2.36 16.35
CA VAL A 217 3.16 2.31 17.04
C VAL A 217 4.15 1.43 16.28
N LEU A 218 3.70 0.27 15.78
CA LEU A 218 4.55 -0.62 14.97
C LEU A 218 4.89 0.00 13.61
N ILE A 219 3.89 0.59 12.93
CA ILE A 219 4.08 1.22 11.61
C ILE A 219 5.09 2.39 11.70
N VAL A 220 4.95 3.25 12.70
CA VAL A 220 5.85 4.39 12.92
C VAL A 220 7.22 3.91 13.41
N GLY A 221 7.26 2.96 14.36
CA GLY A 221 8.51 2.43 14.90
C GLY A 221 9.39 1.80 13.82
N ILE A 222 8.80 1.02 12.92
CA ILE A 222 9.49 0.44 11.77
C ILE A 222 9.89 1.53 10.76
N GLY A 223 9.06 2.55 10.55
CA GLY A 223 9.37 3.68 9.68
C GLY A 223 10.57 4.51 10.14
N ILE A 224 10.68 4.77 11.44
CA ILE A 224 11.79 5.53 12.03
C ILE A 224 13.05 4.66 12.12
N TYR A 225 12.92 3.40 12.52
CA TYR A 225 14.06 2.50 12.71
C TYR A 225 13.83 1.13 12.07
N PRO A 226 13.96 1.03 10.73
CA PRO A 226 13.67 -0.20 9.98
C PRO A 226 14.63 -1.34 10.28
N LYS A 227 15.82 -1.03 10.82
CA LYS A 227 16.80 -2.03 11.27
C LYS A 227 16.23 -2.98 12.32
N LEU A 228 15.26 -2.55 13.13
CA LEU A 228 14.59 -3.40 14.13
C LEU A 228 14.02 -4.67 13.50
N VAL A 229 13.42 -4.54 12.32
CA VAL A 229 12.79 -5.66 11.61
C VAL A 229 13.76 -6.30 10.62
N MET A 230 14.57 -5.50 9.91
CA MET A 230 15.52 -6.02 8.93
C MET A 230 16.54 -6.99 9.54
N GLN A 231 16.99 -6.76 10.78
CA GLN A 231 17.93 -7.66 11.46
C GLN A 231 17.40 -9.08 11.65
N MET A 232 16.08 -9.27 11.67
CA MET A 232 15.47 -10.59 11.84
C MET A 232 15.63 -11.49 10.61
N TYR A 233 15.74 -10.90 9.41
CA TYR A 233 15.77 -11.65 8.15
C TYR A 233 16.95 -11.34 7.23
N ASP A 234 17.77 -10.32 7.52
CA ASP A 234 19.03 -9.95 6.85
C ASP A 234 19.79 -11.18 6.32
N VAL A 235 20.24 -12.04 7.24
CA VAL A 235 21.17 -13.13 6.92
C VAL A 235 20.51 -14.14 5.98
N LYS A 236 19.20 -14.35 6.16
CA LYS A 236 18.41 -15.25 5.32
C LYS A 236 18.17 -14.66 3.94
N THR A 237 17.84 -13.37 3.85
CA THR A 237 17.61 -12.69 2.56
C THR A 237 18.88 -12.65 1.72
N VAL A 238 20.05 -12.41 2.32
CA VAL A 238 21.33 -12.45 1.63
C VAL A 238 21.66 -13.87 1.16
N ALA A 239 21.47 -14.87 2.01
CA ALA A 239 21.70 -16.27 1.64
C ALA A 239 20.78 -16.72 0.47
N VAL A 240 19.49 -16.35 0.52
CA VAL A 240 18.54 -16.63 -0.55
C VAL A 240 18.94 -15.91 -1.84
N ASN A 241 19.32 -14.63 -1.78
CA ASN A 241 19.75 -13.89 -2.96
C ASN A 241 21.01 -14.50 -3.59
N ALA A 242 21.99 -14.90 -2.78
CA ALA A 242 23.21 -15.56 -3.25
C ALA A 242 22.89 -16.86 -3.99
N GLN A 243 22.00 -17.69 -3.43
CA GLN A 243 21.57 -18.93 -4.07
C GLN A 243 20.83 -18.66 -5.39
N VAL A 244 19.91 -17.69 -5.40
CA VAL A 244 19.14 -17.32 -6.60
C VAL A 244 20.06 -16.77 -7.70
N ARG A 245 21.02 -15.91 -7.35
CA ARG A 245 22.02 -15.39 -8.30
C ARG A 245 22.87 -16.51 -8.88
N GLN A 246 23.32 -17.46 -8.06
CA GLN A 246 24.08 -18.61 -8.54
C GLN A 246 23.27 -19.45 -9.52
N SER A 247 22.02 -19.78 -9.20
CA SER A 247 21.13 -20.50 -10.13
C SER A 247 20.89 -19.74 -11.42
N TYR A 248 20.71 -18.41 -11.35
CA TYR A 248 20.55 -17.58 -12.54
C TYR A 248 21.77 -17.66 -13.47
N THR A 249 22.99 -17.58 -12.92
CA THR A 249 24.21 -17.69 -13.73
C THR A 249 24.35 -19.06 -14.40
N GLN A 250 24.00 -20.14 -13.70
CA GLN A 250 24.02 -21.50 -14.25
C GLN A 250 23.00 -21.68 -15.37
N ILE A 251 21.77 -21.20 -15.18
CA ILE A 251 20.71 -21.27 -16.19
C ILE A 251 21.06 -20.41 -17.42
N SER A 252 21.60 -19.21 -17.20
CA SER A 252 22.02 -18.32 -18.29
C SER A 252 23.14 -18.92 -19.14
N GLN A 253 24.04 -19.69 -18.54
CA GLN A 253 25.12 -20.38 -19.25
C GLN A 253 24.62 -21.62 -20.00
N ALA A 254 23.68 -22.37 -19.42
CA ALA A 254 23.12 -23.58 -20.02
C ALA A 254 22.12 -23.31 -21.17
N ASN A 255 21.33 -22.23 -21.09
CA ASN A 255 20.24 -21.90 -22.02
C ASN A 255 20.51 -20.66 -22.87
N SER A 256 21.75 -20.44 -23.31
CA SER A 256 22.13 -19.28 -24.11
C SER A 256 21.26 -19.11 -25.37
N GLN A 257 20.85 -20.21 -25.99
CA GLN A 257 20.03 -20.23 -27.22
C GLN A 257 18.59 -19.72 -27.03
N PHE A 258 17.95 -19.98 -25.89
CA PHE A 258 16.56 -19.58 -25.63
C PHE A 258 16.44 -18.11 -25.20
N LEU A 259 17.46 -17.59 -24.51
CA LEU A 259 17.56 -16.18 -24.10
C LEU A 259 18.04 -15.25 -25.23
N THR A 260 18.69 -15.77 -26.27
CA THR A 260 19.10 -14.97 -27.44
C THR A 260 17.98 -14.66 -28.43
N GLN A 261 16.85 -15.36 -28.36
CA GLN A 261 15.82 -15.29 -29.42
C GLN A 261 14.62 -14.39 -29.07
N GLY A 262 14.58 -13.84 -27.84
CA GLY A 262 13.61 -12.82 -27.41
C GLY A 262 14.32 -11.51 -27.11
N LEU A 263 13.69 -10.38 -27.44
CA LEU A 263 14.20 -9.02 -27.17
C LEU A 263 14.93 -8.93 -25.81
N MET A 264 16.21 -8.51 -25.85
CA MET A 264 17.05 -8.08 -24.72
C MET A 264 17.82 -9.19 -23.98
N ALA A 265 18.95 -9.63 -24.54
CA ALA A 265 20.01 -10.27 -23.77
C ALA A 265 21.01 -9.20 -23.26
N PRO A 266 21.23 -9.05 -21.94
CA PRO A 266 22.29 -8.20 -21.41
C PRO A 266 23.66 -8.86 -21.55
N LYS A 267 24.67 -8.07 -21.94
CA LYS A 267 26.08 -8.50 -21.88
C LYS A 267 26.51 -8.48 -20.41
N ILE A 268 26.67 -9.66 -19.80
CA ILE A 268 27.23 -9.79 -18.46
C ILE A 268 28.71 -9.38 -18.51
N ALA A 269 29.09 -8.31 -17.81
CA ALA A 269 30.50 -7.98 -17.62
C ALA A 269 31.16 -9.07 -16.77
N LYS A 270 32.36 -9.49 -17.19
CA LYS A 270 33.15 -10.52 -16.50
C LYS A 270 33.43 -10.02 -15.08
N ALA A 271 33.02 -10.79 -14.06
CA ALA A 271 33.28 -10.43 -12.68
C ALA A 271 34.79 -10.32 -12.43
N GLU A 272 35.26 -9.12 -12.12
CA GLU A 272 36.62 -8.91 -11.62
C GLU A 272 36.61 -9.29 -10.15
N LEU A 273 37.22 -10.43 -9.83
CA LEU A 273 37.40 -10.89 -8.46
C LEU A 273 38.38 -9.92 -7.78
N ALA A 274 37.87 -9.00 -6.97
CA ALA A 274 38.69 -8.28 -6.02
C ALA A 274 39.32 -9.31 -5.07
N PRO A 275 40.66 -9.41 -4.97
CA PRO A 275 41.29 -10.37 -4.08
C PRO A 275 40.94 -9.99 -2.65
N VAL A 276 40.28 -10.91 -1.95
CA VAL A 276 40.07 -10.83 -0.50
C VAL A 276 41.45 -10.95 0.14
N LEU A 277 42.03 -9.81 0.51
CA LEU A 277 43.22 -9.75 1.38
C LEU A 277 42.84 -10.44 2.70
N GLY A 278 43.35 -11.65 2.93
CA GLY A 278 43.29 -12.27 4.26
C GLY A 278 42.92 -13.74 4.36
N VAL A 279 43.20 -14.59 3.36
CA VAL A 279 43.23 -16.05 3.59
C VAL A 279 44.57 -16.61 3.13
N VAL A 280 45.48 -16.74 4.09
CA VAL A 280 46.71 -17.52 3.94
C VAL A 280 46.35 -19.00 4.04
N LYS A 281 46.65 -19.76 2.98
CA LYS A 281 47.00 -21.17 3.05
C LYS A 281 48.07 -21.46 2.01
#